data_AF-A0AAE3FRW8-F1
#
_entry.id   AF-A0AAE3FRW8-F1
#
_cell.length_a   1.000
_cell.length_b   1.000
_cell.length_c   1.000
_cell.angle_alpha   90.00
_cell.angle_beta   90.00
_cell.angle_gamma   90.00
#
_symmetry.space_group_name_H-M   'P 1'
#
loop_
_entity.id
_entity.type
_entity.pdbx_description
1 polymer ?
#
loop_
_entity_poly.entity_id
_entity_poly.type
_entity_poly.pdbx_seq_one_letter_code
_entity_poly.pdbx_strand_id
1 'polypeptide(L)' 'MVARENKVFYVFGASALVIFLALVGFTEYPSWVNTVVLFVVGIFVPLLVNDLLDDRES' A
#
# COMPACT_ATOMS: atom_id res chain seq x y z
N MET A 1 -19.10 5.83 -5.24
CA MET A 1 -18.07 4.76 -5.16
C MET A 1 -16.65 5.34 -5.17
N VAL A 2 -16.35 6.40 -5.94
CA VAL A 2 -15.00 7.04 -6.02
C VAL A 2 -14.43 7.58 -4.68
N ALA A 3 -15.25 8.01 -3.73
CA ALA A 3 -14.78 8.66 -2.51
C ALA A 3 -14.16 7.72 -1.45
N ARG A 4 -14.58 6.45 -1.38
CA ARG A 4 -13.99 5.46 -0.46
C ARG A 4 -12.72 4.88 -1.04
N GLU A 5 -12.76 4.45 -2.29
CA GLU A 5 -11.61 3.90 -3.01
C GLU A 5 -10.43 4.88 -2.99
N ASN A 6 -10.66 6.16 -3.31
CA ASN A 6 -9.61 7.18 -3.23
C ASN A 6 -9.05 7.34 -1.81
N LYS A 7 -9.89 7.27 -0.76
CA LYS A 7 -9.41 7.34 0.63
C LYS A 7 -8.52 6.15 0.98
N VAL A 8 -8.89 4.93 0.56
CA VAL A 8 -8.07 3.73 0.75
C VAL A 8 -6.72 3.92 0.06
N PHE A 9 -6.72 4.30 -1.21
CA PHE A 9 -5.48 4.55 -1.96
C PHE A 9 -4.62 5.67 -1.37
N TYR A 10 -5.20 6.77 -0.87
CA TYR A 10 -4.42 7.83 -0.23
C TYR A 10 -3.77 7.39 1.08
N VAL A 11 -4.47 6.62 1.91
CA VAL A 11 -3.92 6.09 3.18
C VAL A 11 -2.78 5.11 2.90
N PHE A 12 -3.00 4.15 2.01
CA PHE A 12 -1.96 3.17 1.66
C PHE A 12 -0.80 3.81 0.91
N GLY A 13 -1.05 4.76 0.02
CA GLY A 13 0.00 5.54 -0.65
C GLY A 13 0.86 6.35 0.32
N ALA A 14 0.25 7.01 1.31
CA ALA A 14 0.99 7.70 2.37
C ALA A 14 1.81 6.72 3.22
N SER A 15 1.25 5.54 3.55
CA SER A 15 1.97 4.51 4.30
C SER A 15 3.16 3.93 3.51
N ALA A 16 3.03 3.80 2.18
CA ALA A 16 4.11 3.33 1.33
C ALA A 16 5.32 4.27 1.34
N LEU A 17 5.11 5.59 1.43
CA LEU A 17 6.19 6.57 1.60
C LEU A 17 6.89 6.42 2.95
N VAL A 18 6.13 6.21 4.03
CA VAL A 18 6.71 5.97 5.37
C VAL A 18 7.52 4.67 5.38
N ILE A 19 7.00 3.60 4.76
CA ILE A 19 7.69 2.32 4.63
C ILE A 19 8.94 2.46 3.77
N PHE A 20 8.89 3.24 2.68
CA PHE A 20 10.06 3.51 1.86
C PHE A 20 11.18 4.16 2.67
N LEU A 21 10.85 5.22 3.42
CA LEU A 21 11.82 5.89 4.30
C LEU A 21 12.37 4.93 5.37
N ALA A 22 11.52 4.06 5.92
CA ALA A 22 11.94 3.06 6.89
C ALA A 22 12.91 2.03 6.27
N LEU A 23 12.60 1.51 5.09
CA LEU A 23 13.43 0.53 4.39
C LEU A 23 14.78 1.13 3.97
N VAL A 24 14.79 2.34 3.40
CA VAL A 24 16.04 2.97 2.95
C VAL A 24 16.88 3.47 4.13
N GLY A 25 16.25 3.98 5.18
CA GLY A 25 16.94 4.59 6.32
C GLY A 25 17.42 3.62 7.40
N PHE A 26 16.77 2.47 7.54
CA PHE A 26 16.99 1.55 8.67
C PHE A 26 17.29 0.11 8.26
N THR A 27 17.32 -0.21 6.96
CA THR A 27 17.60 -1.58 6.50
C THR A 27 18.62 -1.58 5.37
N GLU A 28 19.41 -2.64 5.30
CA GLU A 28 20.38 -2.88 4.22
C GLU A 28 19.86 -3.94 3.23
N TYR A 29 18.54 -4.04 3.07
CA TYR A 29 17.97 -5.03 2.17
C TYR A 29 18.39 -4.76 0.71
N PRO A 30 18.52 -5.83 -0.10
CA PRO A 30 18.68 -5.68 -1.53
C PRO A 30 17.57 -4.80 -2.12
N SER A 31 17.93 -3.93 -3.07
CA SER A 31 17.00 -2.95 -3.66
C SER A 31 15.72 -3.57 -4.21
N TRP A 32 15.81 -4.77 -4.80
CA TRP A 32 14.65 -5.50 -5.33
C TRP A 32 13.65 -5.90 -4.24
N VAL A 33 14.11 -6.24 -3.03
CA VAL A 33 13.23 -6.57 -1.89
C VAL A 33 12.45 -5.33 -1.48
N ASN A 34 13.14 -4.19 -1.37
CA ASN A 34 12.51 -2.92 -1.04
C ASN A 34 11.45 -2.54 -2.07
N THR A 35 11.74 -2.70 -3.37
CA THR A 35 10.77 -2.49 -4.44
C THR A 35 9.54 -3.39 -4.28
N VAL A 36 9.73 -4.69 -4.07
CA VAL A 36 8.61 -5.63 -3.91
C VAL A 36 7.71 -5.23 -2.75
N VAL A 37 8.29 -4.89 -1.59
CA VAL A 37 7.52 -4.48 -0.41
C VAL A 37 6.67 -3.24 -0.70
N LEU A 38 7.23 -2.25 -1.39
CA LEU A 38 6.51 -1.03 -1.74
C LEU A 38 5.37 -1.28 -2.72
N PHE A 39 5.58 -2.14 -3.71
CA PHE A 39 4.52 -2.52 -4.65
C PHE A 39 3.39 -3.27 -3.94
N VAL A 40 3.73 -4.20 -3.06
CA VAL A 40 2.74 -4.96 -2.29
C VAL A 40 1.91 -4.02 -1.43
N VAL A 41 2.53 -3.18 -0.61
CA VAL A 41 1.80 -2.33 0.34
C VAL A 41 1.12 -1.14 -0.35
N GLY A 42 1.75 -0.55 -1.36
CA GLY A 42 1.24 0.64 -2.04
C GLY A 42 0.16 0.35 -3.09
N ILE A 43 0.12 -0.86 -3.64
CA ILE A 43 -0.78 -1.20 -4.76
C ILE A 43 -1.63 -2.43 -4.44
N PHE A 44 -1.01 -3.59 -4.17
CA PHE A 44 -1.76 -4.84 -4.05
C PHE A 44 -2.66 -4.88 -2.81
N VAL A 45 -2.16 -4.44 -1.66
CA VAL A 45 -2.94 -4.39 -0.42
C VAL A 45 -4.15 -3.46 -0.54
N PRO A 46 -4.04 -2.19 -0.99
CA PRO A 46 -5.21 -1.33 -1.13
C PRO A 46 -6.24 -1.86 -2.13
N LEU A 47 -5.81 -2.49 -3.24
CA LEU A 47 -6.73 -3.15 -4.16
C LEU A 47 -7.54 -4.25 -3.46
N LEU A 48 -6.85 -5.12 -2.73
CA LEU A 48 -7.45 -6.26 -2.05
C LEU A 48 -8.36 -5.82 -0.89
N VAL A 49 -7.96 -4.78 -0.17
CA VAL A 49 -8.77 -4.16 0.89
C VAL A 49 -10.02 -3.51 0.30
N ASN A 50 -9.91 -2.82 -0.84
CA ASN A 50 -11.06 -2.21 -1.49
C ASN A 50 -12.07 -3.28 -1.94
N ASP A 51 -11.60 -4.35 -2.59
CA ASP A 51 -12.43 -5.47 -3.05
C ASP A 51 -13.17 -6.17 -1.88
N LEU A 52 -12.46 -6.45 -0.78
CA LEU A 52 -13.06 -7.02 0.43
C LEU A 52 -14.11 -6.12 1.10
N LEU A 53 -13.96 -4.80 0.98
CA LEU A 53 -14.93 -3.84 1.52
C LEU A 53 -16.16 -3.77 0.61
N ASP A 54 -15.97 -3.84 -0.71
CA ASP A 54 -17.07 -3.88 -1.67
C ASP A 54 -17.93 -5.15 -1.50
N ASP A 55 -17.31 -6.33 -1.31
CA ASP A 55 -18.01 -7.59 -1.05
C ASP A 55 -18.87 -7.58 0.24
N ARG A 56 -18.50 -6.77 1.23
CA ARG A 56 -19.22 -6.67 2.51
C ARG A 56 -20.37 -5.67 2.50
N GLU A 57 -20.40 -4.77 1.51
CA GLU A 57 -21.46 -3.78 1.34
C GLU A 57 -22.57 -4.26 0.39
N SER A 58 -22.40 -5.42 -0.27
CA SER A 58 -23.39 -6.10 -1.12
C SER A 58 -24.30 -7.04 -0.35
#